data_AF-A0A954ZJN1-F1
#
_entry.id   AF-A0A954ZJN1-F1
#
_cell.length_a   1.000
_cell.length_b   1.000
_cell.length_c   1.000
_cell.angle_alpha   90.00
_cell.angle_beta   90.00
_cell.angle_gamma   90.00
#
_symmetry.space_group_name_H-M   'P 1'
#
loop_
_entity.id
_entity.type
_entity.pdbx_description
1 polymer ?
#
loop_
_entity_poly.entity_id
_entity_poly.type
_entity_poly.pdbx_seq_one_letter_code
_entity_poly.pdbx_strand_id
1 'polypeptide(L)'
;YERTAEGGLAAASPVNQQTNIPGLYAIGECDYQYHGANRLGANSLLSCIFSGLFVAPGLETLIKSSNHARAADQPASLFENAQKEHVANYKALLNRSGGSENPYLLHQQLGDVMTRAATVVRRNEQLDEAIAKVSDMTDRCANCSLSDTGSWTNQNVVFTRALQDMFPIALTILKGARARDECRGAHFKPAFAMPGIEATDPTERRRLAEEWCDRFQENNRRWLKTTIAEYTEGGHVELSYEDVDTSLIPPRPRLYGLVGAEEIEEVWKKRVAATSPA
;
A
#
# COMPACT_ATOMS: atom_id res chain seq x y z
N TYR A 1 -6.74 -5.65 14.42
CA TYR A 1 -6.04 -6.40 15.48
C TYR A 1 -6.64 -6.03 16.82
N GLU A 2 -6.47 -6.88 17.84
CA GLU A 2 -6.96 -6.61 19.20
C GLU A 2 -5.82 -6.12 20.10
N ARG A 3 -6.12 -5.12 20.94
CA ARG A 3 -5.16 -4.52 21.87
C ARG A 3 -5.31 -5.06 23.28
N THR A 4 -4.19 -5.31 23.93
CA THR A 4 -4.15 -5.51 25.38
C THR A 4 -4.29 -4.16 26.11
N ALA A 5 -4.51 -4.21 27.43
CA ALA A 5 -4.57 -3.00 28.27
C ALA A 5 -3.27 -2.18 28.22
N GLU A 6 -2.13 -2.84 27.98
CA GLU A 6 -0.80 -2.24 27.86
C GLU A 6 -0.53 -1.70 26.44
N GLY A 7 -1.49 -1.81 25.52
CA GLY A 7 -1.39 -1.34 24.14
C GLY A 7 -0.68 -2.29 23.18
N GLY A 8 -0.28 -3.48 23.63
CA GLY A 8 0.31 -4.52 22.78
C GLY A 8 -0.74 -5.30 21.99
N LEU A 9 -0.29 -6.19 21.09
CA LEU A 9 -1.15 -7.14 20.41
C LEU A 9 -1.64 -8.23 21.38
N ALA A 10 -2.95 -8.43 21.47
CA ALA A 10 -3.52 -9.53 22.25
C ALA A 10 -3.15 -10.88 21.61
N ALA A 11 -2.40 -11.70 22.35
CA ALA A 11 -2.01 -13.02 21.88
C ALA A 11 -3.25 -13.90 21.64
N ALA A 12 -3.19 -14.75 20.60
CA ALA A 12 -4.28 -15.66 20.22
C ALA A 12 -5.63 -14.99 19.89
N SER A 13 -5.65 -13.67 19.67
CA SER A 13 -6.85 -13.01 19.18
C SER A 13 -7.13 -13.36 17.71
N PRO A 14 -8.37 -13.79 17.37
CA PRO A 14 -8.72 -14.15 16.00
C PRO A 14 -8.84 -12.92 15.07
N VAL A 15 -8.87 -11.69 15.59
CA VAL A 15 -8.94 -10.47 14.76
C VAL A 15 -7.55 -9.90 14.40
N ASN A 16 -6.47 -10.57 14.83
CA ASN A 16 -5.12 -10.20 14.43
C ASN A 16 -4.88 -10.58 12.97
N GLN A 17 -4.41 -9.61 12.16
CA GLN A 17 -4.16 -9.77 10.71
C GLN A 17 -5.35 -10.24 9.87
N GLN A 18 -6.56 -10.20 10.41
CA GLN A 18 -7.77 -10.42 9.63
C GLN A 18 -7.99 -9.23 8.69
N THR A 19 -8.39 -9.52 7.45
CA THR A 19 -8.76 -8.48 6.48
C THR A 19 -10.17 -7.96 6.77
N ASN A 20 -10.67 -7.06 5.93
CA ASN A 20 -12.08 -6.67 5.96
C ASN A 20 -13.05 -7.78 5.50
N ILE A 21 -12.54 -8.92 5.01
CA ILE A 21 -13.32 -10.11 4.68
C ILE A 21 -13.24 -11.08 5.87
N PRO A 22 -14.35 -11.35 6.58
CA PRO A 22 -14.33 -12.24 7.74
C PRO A 22 -13.78 -13.62 7.40
N GLY A 23 -12.83 -14.09 8.21
CA GLY A 23 -12.16 -15.38 8.01
C GLY A 23 -11.01 -15.38 6.98
N LEU A 24 -10.75 -14.26 6.31
CA LEU A 24 -9.58 -14.08 5.45
C LEU A 24 -8.48 -13.31 6.19
N TYR A 25 -7.23 -13.76 6.03
CA TYR A 25 -6.06 -13.21 6.71
C TYR A 25 -4.97 -12.86 5.71
N ALA A 26 -4.20 -11.82 5.99
CA ALA A 26 -3.04 -11.40 5.20
C ALA A 26 -1.82 -11.25 6.12
N ILE A 27 -0.69 -11.88 5.75
CA ILE A 27 0.54 -11.84 6.55
C ILE A 27 1.77 -11.72 5.65
N GLY A 28 2.81 -11.05 6.15
CA GLY A 28 4.07 -10.90 5.43
C GLY A 28 4.03 -9.73 4.46
N GLU A 29 4.65 -9.86 3.29
CA GLU A 29 4.78 -8.72 2.38
C GLU A 29 3.45 -8.27 1.74
N CYS A 30 2.39 -9.08 1.81
CA CYS A 30 1.05 -8.66 1.40
C CYS A 30 0.28 -7.87 2.48
N ASP A 31 0.83 -7.74 3.70
CA ASP A 31 0.28 -6.91 4.77
C ASP A 31 0.97 -5.53 4.83
N TYR A 32 0.28 -4.55 5.42
CA TYR A 32 0.78 -3.17 5.52
C TYR A 32 1.01 -2.68 6.97
N GLN A 33 0.73 -3.51 7.99
CA GLN A 33 0.45 -3.01 9.35
C GLN A 33 1.67 -2.39 10.06
N TYR A 34 2.88 -2.87 9.79
CA TYR A 34 4.04 -2.56 10.64
C TYR A 34 5.07 -1.60 10.04
N HIS A 35 5.02 -1.33 8.75
CA HIS A 35 6.13 -0.70 8.03
C HIS A 35 5.92 0.78 7.72
N GLY A 36 4.68 1.26 7.81
CA GLY A 36 4.32 2.64 7.47
C GLY A 36 4.86 3.04 6.10
N ALA A 37 5.37 4.27 5.98
CA ALA A 37 5.86 4.82 4.71
C ALA A 37 7.31 4.42 4.35
N ASN A 38 8.03 3.71 5.22
CA ASN A 38 9.39 3.23 4.96
C ASN A 38 9.77 2.07 5.88
N ARG A 39 9.92 0.87 5.31
CA ARG A 39 10.40 -0.32 6.02
C ARG A 39 11.86 -0.16 6.43
N LEU A 40 12.19 -0.53 7.68
CA LEU A 40 13.59 -0.64 8.14
C LEU A 40 14.22 -1.92 7.59
N GLY A 41 15.51 -1.87 7.26
CA GLY A 41 16.26 -3.04 6.80
C GLY A 41 16.16 -4.21 7.77
N ALA A 42 16.20 -5.44 7.25
CA ALA A 42 16.02 -6.70 7.98
C ALA A 42 14.62 -6.96 8.60
N ASN A 43 13.70 -5.99 8.61
CA ASN A 43 12.39 -6.18 9.24
C ASN A 43 11.36 -6.96 8.39
N SER A 44 11.63 -7.26 7.12
CA SER A 44 10.70 -8.01 6.27
C SER A 44 10.61 -9.49 6.64
N LEU A 45 11.74 -10.13 6.93
CA LEU A 45 11.75 -11.53 7.38
C LEU A 45 11.18 -11.65 8.79
N LEU A 46 11.48 -10.65 9.64
CA LEU A 46 10.91 -10.53 10.97
C LEU A 46 9.38 -10.42 10.92
N SER A 47 8.82 -9.56 10.06
CA SER A 47 7.36 -9.40 9.97
C SER A 47 6.67 -10.68 9.48
N CYS A 48 7.25 -11.41 8.53
CA CYS A 48 6.73 -12.71 8.09
C CYS A 48 6.67 -13.73 9.25
N ILE A 49 7.78 -13.90 9.98
CA ILE A 49 7.86 -14.87 11.09
C ILE A 49 6.94 -14.43 12.23
N PHE A 50 6.98 -13.16 12.60
CA PHE A 50 6.18 -12.60 13.69
C PHE A 50 4.68 -12.79 13.40
N SER A 51 4.20 -12.35 12.24
CA SER A 51 2.80 -12.47 11.88
C SER A 51 2.35 -13.92 11.80
N GLY A 52 3.15 -14.82 11.22
CA GLY A 52 2.84 -16.25 11.21
C GLY A 52 2.67 -16.84 12.62
N LEU A 53 3.61 -16.55 13.52
CA LEU A 53 3.57 -17.03 14.91
C LEU A 53 2.44 -16.42 15.74
N PHE A 54 2.08 -15.16 15.48
CA PHE A 54 1.02 -14.46 16.23
C PHE A 54 -0.39 -14.79 15.74
N VAL A 55 -0.54 -15.03 14.43
CA VAL A 55 -1.85 -15.31 13.82
C VAL A 55 -2.24 -16.77 14.03
N ALA A 56 -1.29 -17.71 14.01
CA ALA A 56 -1.59 -19.14 14.13
C ALA A 56 -2.41 -19.51 15.39
N PRO A 57 -2.06 -19.06 16.61
CA PRO A 57 -2.89 -19.32 17.79
C PRO A 57 -4.28 -18.69 17.73
N GLY A 58 -4.41 -17.53 17.05
CA GLY A 58 -5.69 -16.87 16.82
C GLY A 58 -6.58 -17.65 15.87
N LEU A 59 -6.00 -18.22 14.81
CA LEU A 59 -6.71 -19.13 13.90
C LEU A 59 -7.14 -20.42 14.59
N GLU A 60 -6.30 -21.01 15.44
CA GLU A 60 -6.71 -22.18 16.24
C GLU A 60 -7.90 -21.86 17.14
N THR A 61 -7.87 -20.70 17.79
CA THR A 61 -8.95 -20.22 18.66
C THR A 61 -10.23 -20.02 17.86
N LEU A 62 -10.13 -19.38 16.68
CA LEU A 62 -11.25 -19.21 15.76
C LEU A 62 -11.84 -20.57 15.37
N ILE A 63 -11.03 -21.50 14.87
CA ILE A 63 -11.48 -22.82 14.41
C ILE A 63 -12.16 -23.60 15.54
N LYS A 64 -11.60 -23.58 16.76
CA LYS A 64 -12.15 -24.29 17.93
C LYS A 64 -13.46 -23.66 18.45
N SER A 65 -13.58 -22.34 18.39
CA SER A 65 -14.75 -21.60 18.91
C SER A 65 -15.86 -21.42 17.87
N SER A 66 -15.53 -21.52 16.58
CA SER A 66 -16.48 -21.29 15.50
C SER A 66 -17.43 -22.47 15.30
N ASN A 67 -18.73 -22.18 15.30
CA ASN A 67 -19.76 -23.03 14.70
C ASN A 67 -20.01 -22.66 13.23
N HIS A 68 -19.00 -22.08 12.55
CA HIS A 68 -19.14 -21.72 11.15
C HIS A 68 -19.44 -22.97 10.33
N ALA A 69 -20.36 -22.84 9.37
CA ALA A 69 -20.69 -23.93 8.46
C ALA A 69 -19.43 -24.38 7.74
N ARG A 70 -19.14 -25.69 7.79
CA ARG A 70 -17.95 -26.24 7.15
C ARG A 70 -18.11 -26.07 5.65
N ALA A 71 -16.99 -26.05 4.90
CA ALA A 71 -17.04 -26.05 3.44
C ALA A 71 -17.91 -27.20 2.89
N ALA A 72 -17.90 -28.37 3.56
CA ALA A 72 -18.73 -29.52 3.23
C ALA A 72 -20.24 -29.33 3.49
N ASP A 73 -20.62 -28.38 4.36
CA ASP A 73 -22.01 -28.07 4.68
C ASP A 73 -22.60 -27.01 3.72
N GLN A 74 -21.74 -26.35 2.93
CA GLN A 74 -22.16 -25.36 1.94
C GLN A 74 -22.69 -26.03 0.67
N PRO A 75 -23.65 -25.41 -0.05
CA PRO A 75 -24.11 -25.93 -1.33
C PRO A 75 -22.95 -26.09 -2.31
N ALA A 76 -22.82 -27.27 -2.93
CA ALA A 76 -21.79 -27.54 -3.94
C ALA A 76 -21.80 -26.50 -5.08
N SER A 77 -22.98 -25.96 -5.40
CA SER A 77 -23.17 -24.89 -6.38
C SER A 77 -22.32 -23.65 -6.10
N LEU A 78 -21.99 -23.34 -4.83
CA LEU A 78 -21.12 -22.23 -4.49
C LEU A 78 -19.73 -22.40 -5.11
N PHE A 79 -19.10 -23.55 -4.90
CA PHE A 79 -17.77 -23.86 -5.43
C PHE A 79 -17.80 -24.12 -6.93
N GLU A 80 -18.82 -24.84 -7.41
CA GLU A 80 -18.97 -25.13 -8.84
C GLU A 80 -19.16 -23.87 -9.67
N ASN A 81 -19.94 -22.90 -9.18
CA ASN A 81 -20.17 -21.65 -9.91
C ASN A 81 -18.87 -20.83 -10.02
N ALA A 82 -18.11 -20.68 -8.92
CA ALA A 82 -16.81 -20.01 -8.94
C ALA A 82 -15.79 -20.72 -9.86
N GLN A 83 -15.75 -22.06 -9.82
CA GLN A 83 -14.91 -22.84 -10.71
C GLN A 83 -15.31 -22.65 -12.18
N LYS A 84 -16.61 -22.72 -12.49
CA LYS A 84 -17.14 -22.52 -13.85
C LYS A 84 -16.77 -21.14 -14.38
N GLU A 85 -16.88 -20.10 -13.57
CA GLU A 85 -16.47 -18.74 -13.93
C GLU A 85 -14.98 -18.65 -14.27
N HIS A 86 -14.09 -19.13 -13.39
CA HIS A 86 -12.65 -19.09 -13.65
C HIS A 86 -12.23 -19.94 -14.86
N VAL A 87 -12.87 -21.10 -15.06
CA VAL A 87 -12.64 -21.94 -16.26
C VAL A 87 -13.14 -21.24 -17.51
N ALA A 88 -14.27 -20.54 -17.46
CA ALA A 88 -14.78 -19.75 -18.57
C ALA A 88 -13.83 -18.62 -18.94
N ASN A 89 -13.34 -17.85 -17.94
CA ASN A 89 -12.37 -16.78 -18.15
C ASN A 89 -11.06 -17.29 -18.73
N TYR A 90 -10.55 -18.42 -18.23
CA TYR A 90 -9.36 -19.08 -18.77
C TYR A 90 -9.55 -19.49 -20.24
N LYS A 91 -10.67 -20.16 -20.56
CA LYS A 91 -10.97 -20.59 -21.94
C LYS A 91 -11.20 -19.39 -22.87
N ALA A 92 -11.83 -18.33 -22.38
CA ALA A 92 -12.05 -17.11 -23.14
C ALA A 92 -10.72 -16.45 -23.53
N LEU A 93 -9.76 -16.38 -22.59
CA LEU A 93 -8.43 -15.86 -22.86
C LEU A 93 -7.63 -16.78 -23.81
N LEU A 94 -7.65 -18.10 -23.58
CA LEU A 94 -6.92 -19.07 -24.38
C LEU A 94 -7.41 -19.14 -25.84
N ASN A 95 -8.72 -19.08 -26.03
CA ASN A 95 -9.35 -19.18 -27.36
C ASN A 95 -9.45 -17.84 -28.08
N ARG A 96 -8.98 -16.74 -27.48
CA ARG A 96 -9.05 -15.43 -28.10
C ARG A 96 -8.10 -15.36 -29.29
N SER A 97 -8.68 -15.33 -30.48
CA SER A 97 -7.97 -15.17 -31.75
C SER A 97 -8.10 -13.74 -32.27
N GLY A 98 -7.10 -13.28 -33.05
CA GLY A 98 -7.15 -11.99 -33.74
C GLY A 98 -6.97 -10.75 -32.85
N GLY A 99 -6.54 -10.91 -31.59
CA GLY A 99 -6.13 -9.77 -30.76
C GLY A 99 -4.91 -9.07 -31.36
N SER A 100 -4.90 -7.75 -31.30
CA SER A 100 -3.78 -6.93 -31.82
C SER A 100 -2.68 -6.69 -30.78
N GLU A 101 -2.95 -7.03 -29.51
CA GLU A 101 -2.07 -6.70 -28.39
C GLU A 101 -1.24 -7.91 -27.95
N ASN A 102 0.06 -7.65 -27.75
CA ASN A 102 0.99 -8.64 -27.21
C ASN A 102 1.14 -8.42 -25.68
N PRO A 103 0.84 -9.42 -24.84
CA PRO A 103 0.88 -9.27 -23.40
C PRO A 103 2.29 -8.95 -22.87
N TYR A 104 3.35 -9.50 -23.45
CA TYR A 104 4.73 -9.21 -23.02
C TYR A 104 5.14 -7.78 -23.33
N LEU A 105 4.71 -7.26 -24.48
CA LEU A 105 4.97 -5.87 -24.86
C LEU A 105 4.21 -4.90 -23.95
N LEU A 106 2.94 -5.19 -23.64
CA LEU A 106 2.16 -4.41 -22.67
C LEU A 106 2.78 -4.44 -21.28
N HIS A 107 3.26 -5.60 -20.82
CA HIS A 107 3.99 -5.70 -19.55
C HIS A 107 5.25 -4.82 -19.53
N GLN A 108 6.04 -4.85 -20.60
CA GLN A 108 7.22 -3.98 -20.72
C GLN A 108 6.82 -2.50 -20.70
N GLN A 109 5.80 -2.11 -21.46
CA GLN A 109 5.26 -0.75 -21.47
C GLN A 109 4.81 -0.32 -20.07
N LEU A 110 4.18 -1.22 -19.30
CA LEU A 110 3.67 -0.94 -17.97
C LEU A 110 4.84 -0.67 -17.02
N GLY A 111 5.85 -1.55 -17.05
CA GLY A 111 7.10 -1.37 -16.31
C GLY A 111 7.79 -0.04 -16.62
N ASP A 112 7.85 0.33 -17.89
CA ASP A 112 8.44 1.60 -18.34
C ASP A 112 7.67 2.83 -17.83
N VAL A 113 6.33 2.80 -17.90
CA VAL A 113 5.47 3.88 -17.39
C VAL A 113 5.62 4.02 -15.88
N MET A 114 5.52 2.91 -15.14
CA MET A 114 5.62 2.91 -13.68
C MET A 114 7.02 3.36 -13.20
N THR A 115 8.08 2.89 -13.85
CA THR A 115 9.46 3.27 -13.50
C THR A 115 9.69 4.78 -13.67
N ARG A 116 9.17 5.36 -14.76
CA ARG A 116 9.30 6.81 -15.00
C ARG A 116 8.49 7.66 -14.03
N ALA A 117 7.28 7.23 -13.66
CA ALA A 117 6.34 8.06 -12.92
C ALA A 117 6.34 7.84 -11.40
N ALA A 118 6.62 6.62 -10.94
CA ALA A 118 6.31 6.18 -9.57
C ALA A 118 7.49 5.56 -8.79
N THR A 119 8.74 5.79 -9.23
CA THR A 119 9.95 5.38 -8.48
C THR A 119 10.26 6.37 -7.35
N VAL A 120 11.52 6.82 -7.21
CA VAL A 120 12.02 7.63 -6.07
C VAL A 120 11.41 9.02 -6.06
N VAL A 121 11.40 9.70 -7.22
CA VAL A 121 10.95 11.09 -7.35
C VAL A 121 9.67 11.12 -8.16
N ARG A 122 8.67 11.83 -7.64
CA ARG A 122 7.32 11.89 -8.23
C ARG A 122 6.92 13.34 -8.49
N ARG A 123 6.20 13.58 -9.59
CA ARG A 123 5.63 14.88 -9.95
C ARG A 123 4.16 14.70 -10.34
N ASN A 124 3.29 15.64 -9.97
CA ASN A 124 1.86 15.51 -10.21
C ASN A 124 1.52 15.35 -11.70
N GLU A 125 2.13 16.16 -12.56
CA GLU A 125 1.93 16.07 -14.02
C GLU A 125 2.32 14.70 -14.57
N GLN A 126 3.49 14.17 -14.15
CA GLN A 126 3.95 12.84 -14.57
C GLN A 126 3.04 11.72 -14.05
N LEU A 127 2.47 11.87 -12.85
CA LEU A 127 1.51 10.92 -12.29
C LEU A 127 0.19 10.97 -13.06
N ASP A 128 -0.31 12.16 -13.39
CA ASP A 128 -1.56 12.34 -14.16
C ASP A 128 -1.44 11.70 -15.56
N GLU A 129 -0.31 11.94 -16.25
CA GLU A 129 -0.02 11.29 -17.54
C GLU A 129 0.09 9.76 -17.43
N ALA A 130 0.71 9.27 -16.36
CA ALA A 130 0.87 7.84 -16.13
C ALA A 130 -0.47 7.17 -15.83
N ILE A 131 -1.35 7.82 -15.05
CA ILE A 131 -2.71 7.30 -14.79
C ILE A 131 -3.46 7.14 -16.10
N ALA A 132 -3.46 8.18 -16.95
CA ALA A 132 -4.13 8.11 -18.25
C ALA A 132 -3.59 6.98 -19.14
N LYS A 133 -2.26 6.83 -19.22
CA LYS A 133 -1.62 5.75 -19.98
C LYS A 133 -1.95 4.37 -19.42
N VAL A 134 -1.85 4.16 -18.11
CA VAL A 134 -2.14 2.86 -17.50
C VAL A 134 -3.63 2.50 -17.64
N SER A 135 -4.54 3.48 -17.59
CA SER A 135 -5.96 3.26 -17.88
C SER A 135 -6.19 2.79 -19.32
N ASP A 136 -5.62 3.47 -20.32
CA ASP A 136 -5.67 3.03 -21.74
C ASP A 136 -5.09 1.62 -21.91
N MET A 137 -3.97 1.34 -21.26
CA MET A 137 -3.33 0.02 -21.31
C MET A 137 -4.18 -1.08 -20.65
N THR A 138 -4.98 -0.74 -19.64
CA THR A 138 -5.92 -1.69 -19.00
C THR A 138 -6.96 -2.14 -20.02
N ASP A 139 -7.52 -1.20 -20.79
CA ASP A 139 -8.49 -1.49 -21.86
C ASP A 139 -7.84 -2.29 -23.00
N ARG A 140 -6.62 -1.92 -23.41
CA ARG A 140 -5.84 -2.66 -24.41
C ARG A 140 -5.53 -4.09 -23.96
N CYS A 141 -5.27 -4.31 -22.68
CA CYS A 141 -5.01 -5.64 -22.14
C CYS A 141 -6.22 -6.60 -22.31
N ALA A 142 -7.44 -6.07 -22.40
CA ALA A 142 -8.62 -6.87 -22.73
C ALA A 142 -8.58 -7.46 -24.16
N ASN A 143 -7.76 -6.89 -25.05
CA ASN A 143 -7.57 -7.32 -26.44
C ASN A 143 -6.29 -8.14 -26.67
N CYS A 144 -5.58 -8.54 -25.61
CA CYS A 144 -4.41 -9.42 -25.72
C CYS A 144 -4.78 -10.78 -26.33
N SER A 145 -4.06 -11.19 -27.38
CA SER A 145 -4.10 -12.58 -27.86
C SER A 145 -2.87 -13.36 -27.44
N LEU A 146 -3.05 -14.64 -27.15
CA LEU A 146 -1.96 -15.52 -26.78
C LEU A 146 -1.25 -16.07 -28.03
N SER A 147 0.08 -16.11 -27.98
CA SER A 147 0.88 -16.73 -29.04
C SER A 147 0.90 -18.26 -28.93
N ASP A 148 0.71 -18.78 -27.71
CA ASP A 148 0.58 -20.20 -27.43
C ASP A 148 -0.88 -20.52 -27.07
N THR A 149 -1.52 -21.37 -27.88
CA THR A 149 -2.91 -21.81 -27.67
C THR A 149 -3.02 -23.18 -27.00
N GLY A 150 -1.90 -23.77 -26.57
CA GLY A 150 -1.88 -25.03 -25.85
C GLY A 150 -2.56 -24.93 -24.48
N SER A 151 -3.30 -25.95 -24.08
CA SER A 151 -4.01 -25.95 -22.78
C SER A 151 -3.17 -26.51 -21.61
N TRP A 152 -2.07 -27.19 -21.90
CA TRP A 152 -1.24 -27.86 -20.90
C TRP A 152 0.04 -27.07 -20.64
N THR A 153 0.32 -26.77 -19.37
CA THR A 153 1.56 -26.08 -18.92
C THR A 153 1.86 -24.75 -19.62
N ASN A 154 0.84 -24.09 -20.16
CA ASN A 154 0.99 -22.86 -20.93
C ASN A 154 1.35 -21.68 -20.01
N GLN A 155 2.56 -21.15 -20.16
CA GLN A 155 3.04 -19.99 -19.38
C GLN A 155 2.47 -18.67 -19.91
N ASN A 156 2.09 -18.61 -21.19
CA ASN A 156 1.59 -17.41 -21.83
C ASN A 156 0.24 -16.98 -21.24
N VAL A 157 -0.66 -17.94 -20.98
CA VAL A 157 -1.95 -17.67 -20.33
C VAL A 157 -1.79 -17.25 -18.86
N VAL A 158 -0.90 -17.90 -18.10
CA VAL A 158 -0.63 -17.56 -16.69
C VAL A 158 -0.03 -16.16 -16.58
N PHE A 159 0.96 -15.85 -17.42
CA PHE A 159 1.57 -14.53 -17.47
C PHE A 159 0.55 -13.45 -17.82
N THR A 160 -0.27 -13.69 -18.84
CA THR A 160 -1.26 -12.69 -19.28
C THR A 160 -2.32 -12.43 -18.22
N ARG A 161 -2.74 -13.46 -17.49
CA ARG A 161 -3.63 -13.29 -16.33
C ARG A 161 -2.98 -12.46 -15.23
N ALA A 162 -1.73 -12.78 -14.87
CA ALA A 162 -1.00 -11.98 -13.88
C ALA A 162 -0.83 -10.52 -14.32
N LEU A 163 -0.60 -10.26 -15.60
CA LEU A 163 -0.56 -8.91 -16.16
C LEU A 163 -1.89 -8.16 -15.98
N GLN A 164 -3.03 -8.83 -16.18
CA GLN A 164 -4.35 -8.24 -15.92
C GLN A 164 -4.47 -7.80 -14.45
N ASP A 165 -3.99 -8.62 -13.51
CA ASP A 165 -4.00 -8.32 -12.07
C ASP A 165 -3.04 -7.18 -11.68
N MET A 166 -2.00 -6.90 -12.50
CA MET A 166 -1.05 -5.81 -12.25
C MET A 166 -1.66 -4.41 -12.48
N PHE A 167 -2.62 -4.27 -13.41
CA PHE A 167 -3.20 -2.96 -13.76
C PHE A 167 -3.95 -2.29 -12.60
N PRO A 168 -4.87 -2.97 -11.88
CA PRO A 168 -5.49 -2.42 -10.68
C PRO A 168 -4.48 -1.96 -9.62
N ILE A 169 -3.41 -2.72 -9.42
CA ILE A 169 -2.34 -2.39 -8.45
C ILE A 169 -1.56 -1.16 -8.91
N ALA A 170 -1.19 -1.08 -10.19
CA ALA A 170 -0.50 0.06 -10.77
C ALA A 170 -1.33 1.35 -10.66
N LEU A 171 -2.62 1.30 -11.00
CA LEU A 171 -3.53 2.44 -10.86
C LEU A 171 -3.69 2.85 -9.40
N THR A 172 -3.76 1.89 -8.47
CA THR A 172 -3.82 2.17 -7.04
C THR A 172 -2.59 2.93 -6.56
N ILE A 173 -1.39 2.49 -6.95
CA ILE A 173 -0.13 3.16 -6.61
C ILE A 173 -0.09 4.58 -7.18
N LEU A 174 -0.43 4.74 -8.46
CA LEU A 174 -0.37 6.04 -9.14
C LEU A 174 -1.38 7.03 -8.56
N LYS A 175 -2.64 6.63 -8.42
CA LYS A 175 -3.70 7.47 -7.83
C LYS A 175 -3.40 7.81 -6.37
N GLY A 176 -2.92 6.84 -5.59
CA GLY A 176 -2.52 7.07 -4.21
C GLY A 176 -1.37 8.08 -4.09
N ALA A 177 -0.34 7.97 -4.93
CA ALA A 177 0.75 8.93 -4.98
C ALA A 177 0.28 10.32 -5.45
N ARG A 178 -0.64 10.37 -6.41
CA ARG A 178 -1.20 11.61 -6.95
C ARG A 178 -2.04 12.36 -5.94
N ALA A 179 -2.83 11.65 -5.14
CA ALA A 179 -3.70 12.22 -4.12
C ALA A 179 -2.93 12.73 -2.88
N ARG A 180 -1.68 12.29 -2.67
CA ARG A 180 -0.84 12.71 -1.54
C ARG A 180 0.11 13.83 -1.91
N ASP A 181 -0.23 15.05 -1.53
CA ASP A 181 0.59 16.25 -1.65
C ASP A 181 1.42 16.47 -0.36
N GLU A 182 2.34 15.53 -0.10
CA GLU A 182 3.33 15.59 0.98
C GLU A 182 4.60 14.82 0.60
N CYS A 183 5.62 14.87 1.47
CA CYS A 183 6.77 13.97 1.46
C CYS A 183 6.80 13.16 2.76
N ARG A 184 6.82 11.82 2.68
CA ARG A 184 6.89 10.92 3.83
C ARG A 184 7.49 9.58 3.45
N GLY A 185 8.57 9.18 4.14
CA GLY A 185 9.25 7.91 3.87
C GLY A 185 9.70 7.81 2.41
N ALA A 186 9.29 6.75 1.72
CA ALA A 186 9.59 6.52 0.31
C ALA A 186 8.73 7.36 -0.66
N HIS A 187 7.71 8.07 -0.18
CA HIS A 187 6.92 9.00 -1.00
C HIS A 187 7.56 10.37 -1.02
N PHE A 188 8.17 10.73 -2.15
CA PHE A 188 8.86 12.00 -2.32
C PHE A 188 8.39 12.75 -3.57
N LYS A 189 7.86 13.95 -3.33
CA LYS A 189 7.41 14.90 -4.36
C LYS A 189 8.12 16.23 -4.14
N PRO A 190 9.08 16.63 -4.99
CA PRO A 190 9.91 17.83 -4.75
C PRO A 190 9.11 19.10 -4.46
N ALA A 191 7.95 19.28 -5.09
CA ALA A 191 7.05 20.43 -4.87
C ALA A 191 6.52 20.55 -3.42
N PHE A 192 6.56 19.47 -2.65
CA PHE A 192 6.08 19.39 -1.27
C PHE A 192 7.21 19.10 -0.27
N ALA A 193 8.48 19.16 -0.72
CA ALA A 193 9.62 18.93 0.15
C ALA A 193 9.74 20.01 1.23
N MET A 194 10.17 19.59 2.42
CA MET A 194 10.55 20.48 3.51
C MET A 194 12.07 20.60 3.50
N PRO A 195 12.65 21.72 3.03
CA PRO A 195 14.10 21.87 2.95
C PRO A 195 14.72 21.97 4.35
N GLY A 196 16.03 21.79 4.40
CA GLY A 196 16.82 22.09 5.61
C GLY A 196 16.98 23.59 5.83
N ILE A 197 17.71 23.95 6.88
CA ILE A 197 17.98 25.34 7.26
C ILE A 197 19.42 25.67 6.87
N GLU A 198 19.57 26.42 5.77
CA GLU A 198 20.87 26.84 5.26
C GLU A 198 21.35 28.18 5.85
N ALA A 199 20.50 28.85 6.63
CA ALA A 199 20.83 30.11 7.28
C ALA A 199 22.04 29.98 8.22
N THR A 200 22.88 31.01 8.26
CA THR A 200 24.07 31.09 9.10
C THR A 200 23.84 31.94 10.35
N ASP A 201 22.98 32.96 10.29
CA ASP A 201 22.64 33.80 11.44
C ASP A 201 21.84 32.99 12.50
N PRO A 202 22.24 32.99 13.78
CA PRO A 202 21.56 32.21 14.81
C PRO A 202 20.08 32.58 15.02
N THR A 203 19.73 33.86 14.90
CA THR A 203 18.34 34.32 15.09
C THR A 203 17.47 33.82 13.94
N GLU A 204 17.98 33.92 12.72
CA GLU A 204 17.30 33.42 11.53
C GLU A 204 17.19 31.90 11.52
N ARG A 205 18.24 31.17 11.91
CA ARG A 205 18.19 29.71 12.07
C ARG A 205 17.07 29.30 13.03
N ARG A 206 16.94 29.99 14.16
CA ARG A 206 15.90 29.73 15.14
C ARG A 206 14.51 29.97 14.56
N ARG A 207 14.30 31.08 13.87
CA ARG A 207 13.02 31.43 13.20
C ARG A 207 12.62 30.35 12.18
N LEU A 208 13.54 29.96 11.30
CA LEU A 208 13.31 28.94 10.29
C LEU A 208 13.02 27.56 10.91
N ALA A 209 13.66 27.22 12.03
CA ALA A 209 13.39 25.98 12.75
C ALA A 209 11.98 25.96 13.37
N GLU A 210 11.48 27.11 13.85
CA GLU A 210 10.10 27.25 14.31
C GLU A 210 9.10 27.08 13.17
N GLU A 211 9.32 27.75 12.04
CA GLU A 211 8.48 27.59 10.83
C GLU A 211 8.50 26.15 10.30
N TRP A 212 9.67 25.49 10.36
CA TRP A 212 9.78 24.09 9.98
C TRP A 212 8.92 23.19 10.87
N CYS A 213 8.96 23.41 12.19
CA CYS A 213 8.11 22.67 13.14
C CYS A 213 6.61 22.93 12.91
N ASP A 214 6.21 24.16 12.58
CA ASP A 214 4.81 24.49 12.23
C ASP A 214 4.36 23.72 10.99
N ARG A 215 5.19 23.72 9.94
CA ARG A 215 4.95 22.96 8.71
C ARG A 215 4.87 21.46 8.98
N PHE A 216 5.71 20.92 9.85
CA PHE A 216 5.67 19.51 10.26
C PHE A 216 4.36 19.16 10.96
N GLN A 217 3.90 20.01 11.89
CA GLN A 217 2.62 19.80 12.58
C GLN A 217 1.44 19.86 11.62
N GLU A 218 1.39 20.87 10.74
CA GLU A 218 0.35 20.99 9.71
C GLU A 218 0.36 19.80 8.74
N ASN A 219 1.54 19.35 8.30
CA ASN A 219 1.66 18.19 7.42
C ASN A 219 1.12 16.91 8.09
N ASN A 220 1.40 16.69 9.38
CA ASN A 220 0.82 15.56 10.10
C ASN A 220 -0.69 15.71 10.31
N ARG A 221 -1.19 16.90 10.67
CA ARG A 221 -2.64 17.16 10.77
C ARG A 221 -3.36 16.82 9.46
N ARG A 222 -2.76 17.17 8.33
CA ARG A 222 -3.36 16.93 7.02
C ARG A 222 -3.21 15.50 6.54
N TRP A 223 -2.09 14.83 6.81
CA TRP A 223 -1.70 13.61 6.09
C TRP A 223 -1.26 12.41 6.93
N LEU A 224 -1.26 12.50 8.26
CA LEU A 224 -0.98 11.37 9.15
C LEU A 224 -2.18 10.40 9.19
N LYS A 225 -2.37 9.73 8.06
CA LYS A 225 -3.43 8.77 7.77
C LYS A 225 -2.88 7.74 6.79
N THR A 226 -3.47 6.56 6.75
CA THR A 226 -3.23 5.51 5.76
C THR A 226 -4.13 5.76 4.55
N THR A 227 -3.61 5.60 3.33
CA THR A 227 -4.46 5.59 2.13
C THR A 227 -5.11 4.22 2.00
N ILE A 228 -6.43 4.18 1.91
CA ILE A 228 -7.21 2.97 1.64
C ILE A 228 -7.71 3.07 0.20
N ALA A 229 -7.52 2.00 -0.57
CA ALA A 229 -7.96 1.93 -1.96
C ALA A 229 -9.00 0.82 -2.10
N GLU A 230 -10.15 1.18 -2.65
CA GLU A 230 -11.24 0.25 -2.94
C GLU A 230 -11.43 0.13 -4.45
N TYR A 231 -11.57 -1.09 -4.94
CA TYR A 231 -11.82 -1.36 -6.34
C TYR A 231 -13.32 -1.56 -6.55
N THR A 232 -13.96 -0.59 -7.18
CA THR A 232 -15.41 -0.62 -7.44
C THR A 232 -15.76 -1.56 -8.58
N GLU A 233 -17.03 -1.99 -8.66
CA GLU A 233 -17.54 -2.86 -9.73
C GLU A 233 -17.29 -2.29 -11.15
N GLY A 234 -17.17 -0.96 -11.28
CA GLY A 234 -16.85 -0.28 -12.54
C GLY A 234 -15.36 -0.29 -12.93
N GLY A 235 -14.51 -0.98 -12.17
CA GLY A 235 -13.07 -1.01 -12.43
C GLY A 235 -12.34 0.26 -12.00
N HIS A 236 -12.98 1.10 -11.17
CA HIS A 236 -12.39 2.33 -10.69
C HIS A 236 -11.84 2.16 -9.27
N VAL A 237 -10.61 2.62 -9.07
CA VAL A 237 -10.02 2.81 -7.74
C VAL A 237 -10.59 4.07 -7.10
N GLU A 238 -11.27 3.91 -5.98
CA GLU A 238 -11.69 4.97 -5.06
C GLU A 238 -10.73 5.02 -3.86
N LEU A 239 -10.43 6.24 -3.39
CA LEU A 239 -9.50 6.45 -2.30
C LEU A 239 -10.25 7.01 -1.10
N SER A 240 -10.05 6.37 0.04
CA SER A 240 -10.40 6.88 1.36
C SER A 240 -9.16 6.89 2.26
N TYR A 241 -9.34 7.33 3.49
CA TYR A 241 -8.24 7.41 4.43
C TYR A 241 -8.65 6.99 5.83
N GLU A 242 -7.72 6.34 6.53
CA GLU A 242 -7.87 5.91 7.91
C GLU A 242 -6.80 6.58 8.76
N ASP A 243 -7.16 7.13 9.91
CA ASP A 243 -6.18 7.81 10.78
C ASP A 243 -5.15 6.82 11.35
N VAL A 244 -3.91 7.28 11.48
CA VAL A 244 -2.85 6.47 12.12
C VAL A 244 -2.95 6.64 13.62
N ASP A 245 -3.08 5.54 14.34
CA ASP A 245 -3.05 5.59 15.80
C ASP A 245 -1.64 5.91 16.31
N THR A 246 -1.55 6.99 17.09
CA THR A 246 -0.32 7.51 17.70
C THR A 246 -0.40 7.61 19.22
N SER A 247 -1.34 6.90 19.85
CA SER A 247 -1.59 6.94 21.29
C SER A 247 -0.38 6.51 22.12
N LEU A 248 0.44 5.59 21.60
CA LEU A 248 1.65 5.10 22.28
C LEU A 248 2.88 5.97 22.03
N ILE A 249 3.05 6.45 20.80
CA ILE A 249 4.21 7.25 20.40
C ILE A 249 3.72 8.40 19.51
N PRO A 250 3.79 9.66 19.99
CA PRO A 250 3.40 10.80 19.18
C PRO A 250 4.41 11.02 18.04
N PRO A 251 3.97 11.62 16.91
CA PRO A 251 4.86 11.95 15.80
C PRO A 251 6.00 12.87 16.25
N ARG A 252 7.21 12.59 15.76
CA ARG A 252 8.38 13.45 15.94
C ARG A 252 9.10 13.69 14.61
N PRO A 253 9.78 14.83 14.44
CA PRO A 253 10.61 15.08 13.27
C PRO A 253 11.65 13.97 13.07
N ARG A 254 11.80 13.52 11.82
CA ARG A 254 12.86 12.58 11.41
C ARG A 254 13.86 13.34 10.54
N LEU A 255 15.02 13.68 11.11
CA LEU A 255 15.92 14.72 10.58
C LEU A 255 17.23 14.18 9.97
N TYR A 256 17.32 12.87 9.70
CA TYR A 256 18.54 12.26 9.17
C TYR A 256 19.00 12.92 7.86
N GLY A 257 20.25 13.41 7.86
CA GLY A 257 20.88 14.05 6.69
C GLY A 257 20.34 15.44 6.36
N LEU A 258 19.54 16.06 7.23
CA LEU A 258 19.00 17.40 7.01
C LEU A 258 19.94 18.46 7.57
N VAL A 259 20.26 19.47 6.77
CA VAL A 259 21.00 20.66 7.22
C VAL A 259 20.16 21.42 8.24
N GLY A 260 20.74 21.81 9.38
CA GLY A 260 20.04 22.50 10.47
C GLY A 260 19.13 21.59 11.33
N ALA A 261 19.37 20.28 11.31
CA ALA A 261 18.64 19.31 12.12
C ALA A 261 18.70 19.62 13.63
N GLU A 262 19.85 20.08 14.13
CA GLU A 262 20.05 20.37 15.55
C GLU A 262 19.10 21.46 16.04
N GLU A 263 18.96 22.56 15.29
CA GLU A 263 18.05 23.65 15.65
C GLU A 263 16.58 23.21 15.65
N ILE A 264 16.18 22.42 14.66
CA ILE A 264 14.83 21.87 14.57
C ILE A 264 14.56 20.97 15.78
N GLU A 265 15.52 20.12 16.15
CA GLU A 265 15.40 19.23 17.29
C GLU A 265 15.26 20.02 18.61
N GLU A 266 16.04 21.08 18.79
CA GLU A 266 15.95 21.95 19.97
C GLU A 266 14.61 22.68 20.05
N VAL A 267 14.11 23.25 18.95
CA VAL A 267 12.77 23.84 18.89
C VAL A 267 11.73 22.81 19.29
N TRP A 268 11.79 21.62 18.69
CA TRP A 268 10.80 20.58 18.92
C TRP A 268 10.78 20.11 20.38
N LYS A 269 11.94 19.87 20.98
CA LYS A 269 12.06 19.50 22.40
C LYS A 269 11.43 20.55 23.32
N LYS A 270 11.67 21.84 23.06
CA LYS A 270 11.07 22.94 23.81
C LYS A 270 9.54 22.97 23.67
N ARG A 271 9.01 22.75 22.46
CA ARG A 271 7.56 22.69 22.22
C ARG A 271 6.90 21.54 22.98
N VAL A 272 7.49 20.34 22.90
CA VAL A 272 6.99 19.16 23.62
C VAL A 272 7.00 19.40 25.13
N ALA A 273 8.11 19.93 25.67
CA ALA A 273 8.22 20.25 27.10
C ALA A 273 7.17 21.28 27.58
N ALA A 274 6.78 22.24 26.72
CA ALA A 274 5.75 23.22 27.04
C ALA A 274 4.32 22.65 27.02
N THR A 275 4.09 21.54 26.30
CA THR A 275 2.77 20.87 26.20
C THR A 275 2.59 19.70 27.17
N SER A 276 3.66 19.17 27.75
CA SER A 276 3.57 18.11 28.77
C SER A 276 3.04 18.70 30.08
N PRO A 277 1.95 18.16 30.66
CA PRO A 277 1.52 18.58 32.00
C PRO A 277 2.64 18.28 33.02
N ALA A 278 2.85 19.23 33.92
CA ALA A 278 3.79 19.11 35.06
C ALA A 278 3.40 17.99 36.03
#